data_AF-A0A1B7TFI7-F1
#
_entry.id   AF-A0A1B7TFI7-F1
#
_cell.length_a   1.000
_cell.length_b   1.000
_cell.length_c   1.000
_cell.angle_alpha   90.00
_cell.angle_beta   90.00
_cell.angle_gamma   90.00
#
_symmetry.space_group_name_H-M   'P 1'
#
loop_
_entity.id
_entity.type
_entity.pdbx_description
1 polymer ?
#
loop_
_entity_poly.entity_id
_entity_poly.type
_entity_poly.pdbx_seq_one_letter_code
_entity_poly.pdbx_strand_id
1 'polypeptide(L)'
;MTGVIFRSWSSLTLRQKQSFINKFTNNYKKLYPGSKTNVSFAALKMDMEDFNDAPSLFGIFYEDLRNGKMIKSRLSHESFNHLLIEDKRKKK
;
A
#
# COMPACT_ATOMS: atom_id res chain seq x y z
N MET A 1 22.25 12.95 6.33
CA MET A 1 21.01 12.23 6.66
C MET A 1 20.78 11.17 5.61
N THR A 2 20.93 9.89 5.93
CA THR A 2 20.61 8.80 5.00
C THR A 2 19.09 8.73 4.89
N GLY A 3 18.51 9.36 3.86
CA GLY A 3 17.08 9.25 3.59
C GLY A 3 16.71 7.78 3.38
N VAL A 4 15.64 7.32 4.05
CA VAL A 4 15.11 5.98 3.82
C VAL A 4 14.61 5.91 2.37
N ILE A 5 15.17 4.99 1.59
CA ILE A 5 14.75 4.77 0.20
C ILE A 5 13.76 3.62 0.19
N PHE A 6 12.55 3.85 -0.30
CA PHE A 6 11.55 2.81 -0.48
C PHE A 6 11.61 2.22 -1.90
N ARG A 7 11.37 0.92 -1.99
CA ARG A 7 11.27 0.18 -3.26
C ARG A 7 10.05 0.65 -4.06
N SER A 8 10.14 0.66 -5.39
CA SER A 8 9.00 0.91 -6.28
C SER A 8 8.05 -0.29 -6.32
N TRP A 9 6.78 -0.06 -6.64
CA TRP A 9 5.76 -1.10 -6.79
C TRP A 9 6.17 -2.18 -7.78
N SER A 10 6.71 -1.78 -8.93
CA SER A 10 7.18 -2.68 -9.98
C SER A 10 8.28 -3.63 -9.50
N SER A 11 9.08 -3.20 -8.53
CA SER A 11 10.16 -4.02 -7.98
C SER A 11 9.68 -5.02 -6.93
N LEU A 12 8.46 -4.91 -6.41
CA LEU A 12 7.94 -5.79 -5.35
C LEU A 12 7.56 -7.16 -5.90
N THR A 13 7.81 -8.20 -5.10
CA THR A 13 7.28 -9.55 -5.37
C THR A 13 5.75 -9.56 -5.24
N LEU A 14 5.08 -10.54 -5.88
CA LEU A 14 3.63 -10.70 -5.75
C LEU A 14 3.17 -10.79 -4.28
N ARG A 15 3.85 -11.62 -3.48
CA ARG A 15 3.59 -11.75 -2.03
C ARG A 15 3.72 -10.42 -1.28
N GLN A 16 4.69 -9.58 -1.65
CA GLN A 16 4.85 -8.25 -1.04
C GLN A 16 3.72 -7.30 -1.43
N LYS A 17 3.27 -7.34 -2.68
CA LYS A 17 2.13 -6.56 -3.17
C LYS A 17 0.84 -6.98 -2.45
N GLN A 18 0.51 -8.27 -2.43
CA GLN A 18 -0.66 -8.79 -1.70
C GLN A 18 -0.61 -8.46 -0.20
N SER A 19 0.56 -8.59 0.43
CA SER A 19 0.75 -8.20 1.84
C SER A 19 0.49 -6.70 2.05
N PHE A 20 0.98 -5.84 1.16
CA PHE A 20 0.68 -4.42 1.20
C PHE A 20 -0.81 -4.16 1.09
N ILE A 21 -1.51 -4.75 0.11
CA ILE A 21 -2.96 -4.57 -0.11
C ILE A 21 -3.74 -4.96 1.14
N ASN A 22 -3.44 -6.12 1.73
CA ASN A 22 -4.10 -6.57 2.95
C ASN A 22 -3.87 -5.62 4.13
N LYS A 23 -2.62 -5.18 4.35
CA LYS A 23 -2.30 -4.24 5.43
C LYS A 23 -2.91 -2.86 5.20
N PHE A 24 -2.89 -2.36 3.97
CA PHE A 24 -3.43 -1.07 3.57
C PHE A 24 -4.94 -1.02 3.82
N THR A 25 -5.68 -2.02 3.33
CA THR A 25 -7.13 -2.09 3.50
C THR A 25 -7.53 -2.28 4.97
N ASN A 26 -6.80 -3.09 5.72
CA ASN A 26 -7.01 -3.25 7.16
C ASN A 26 -6.71 -1.96 7.95
N ASN A 27 -5.63 -1.25 7.61
CA ASN A 27 -5.28 0.02 8.23
C ASN A 27 -6.36 1.08 7.96
N TYR A 28 -6.81 1.19 6.70
CA TYR A 28 -7.89 2.10 6.33
C TYR A 28 -9.18 1.80 7.10
N LYS A 29 -9.57 0.51 7.20
CA LYS A 29 -10.77 0.09 7.95
C LYS A 29 -10.67 0.44 9.44
N LYS A 30 -9.50 0.33 10.05
CA LYS A 30 -9.28 0.71 11.46
C LYS A 30 -9.44 2.21 11.68
N LEU A 31 -8.89 3.03 10.78
CA LEU A 31 -9.00 4.49 10.87
C LEU A 31 -10.40 5.00 10.52
N TYR A 32 -11.08 4.34 9.58
CA TYR A 32 -12.35 4.79 9.01
C TYR A 32 -13.38 3.64 8.87
N PRO A 33 -13.86 3.06 9.99
CA PRO A 33 -14.68 1.85 9.97
C PRO A 33 -16.00 2.01 9.21
N GLY A 34 -16.64 3.18 9.27
CA GLY A 34 -17.91 3.47 8.58
C GLY A 34 -17.78 3.90 7.11
N SER A 35 -16.57 3.93 6.53
CA SER A 35 -16.40 4.41 5.15
C SER A 35 -16.85 3.38 4.12
N LYS A 36 -17.66 3.81 3.13
CA LYS A 36 -18.05 3.00 1.96
C LYS A 36 -16.85 2.54 1.13
N THR A 37 -15.72 3.24 1.23
CA THR A 37 -14.46 2.82 0.60
C THR A 37 -14.00 1.44 1.09
N ASN A 38 -14.37 1.02 2.31
CA ASN A 38 -14.09 -0.34 2.79
C ASN A 38 -14.77 -1.41 1.92
N VAL A 39 -15.98 -1.15 1.44
CA VAL A 39 -16.72 -2.05 0.55
C VAL A 39 -16.02 -2.13 -0.81
N SER A 40 -15.66 -0.96 -1.37
CA SER A 40 -14.90 -0.90 -2.63
C SER A 40 -13.56 -1.63 -2.53
N PHE A 41 -12.80 -1.42 -1.45
CA PHE A 41 -11.54 -2.11 -1.23
C PHE A 41 -11.70 -3.62 -1.04
N ALA A 42 -12.76 -4.07 -0.37
CA ALA A 42 -13.05 -5.49 -0.24
C ALA A 42 -13.34 -6.13 -1.61
N ALA A 43 -14.16 -5.48 -2.44
CA ALA A 43 -14.46 -5.95 -3.79
C ALA A 43 -13.22 -5.97 -4.68
N LEU A 44 -12.39 -4.92 -4.63
CA LEU A 44 -11.19 -4.80 -5.46
C LEU A 44 -10.12 -5.85 -5.14
N LYS A 45 -10.03 -6.31 -3.88
CA LYS A 45 -9.03 -7.31 -3.46
C LYS A 45 -9.56 -8.73 -3.42
N MET A 46 -10.84 -8.93 -3.77
CA MET A 46 -11.51 -10.23 -3.72
C MET A 46 -10.72 -11.24 -4.55
N ASP A 47 -10.50 -12.42 -3.98
CA ASP A 47 -9.85 -13.58 -4.60
C ASP A 47 -8.45 -13.32 -5.20
N MET A 48 -7.79 -12.19 -4.86
CA MET A 48 -6.47 -11.85 -5.42
C MET A 48 -5.41 -12.92 -5.12
N GLU A 49 -5.53 -13.63 -3.99
CA GLU A 49 -4.61 -14.69 -3.59
C GLU A 49 -4.86 -15.96 -4.41
N ASP A 50 -6.13 -16.30 -4.64
CA ASP A 50 -6.53 -17.49 -5.42
C ASP A 50 -6.13 -17.36 -6.89
N PHE A 51 -6.20 -16.15 -7.44
CA PHE A 51 -5.82 -15.87 -8.83
C PHE A 51 -4.36 -15.43 -9.02
N ASN A 52 -3.51 -15.48 -7.97
CA ASN A 52 -2.13 -15.00 -8.00
C ASN A 52 -1.98 -13.56 -8.55
N ASP A 53 -2.93 -12.69 -8.18
CA ASP A 53 -3.01 -11.31 -8.64
C ASP A 53 -2.67 -10.29 -7.54
N ALA A 54 -2.36 -9.07 -7.96
CA ALA A 54 -2.27 -7.89 -7.13
C ALA A 54 -2.86 -6.70 -7.89
N PRO A 55 -4.10 -6.28 -7.58
CA PRO A 55 -4.81 -5.26 -8.34
C PRO A 55 -4.01 -3.96 -8.50
N SER A 56 -3.82 -3.54 -9.74
CA SER A 56 -2.91 -2.44 -10.12
C SER A 56 -3.26 -1.09 -9.47
N LEU A 57 -4.53 -0.86 -9.13
CA LEU A 57 -4.96 0.35 -8.42
C LEU A 57 -4.23 0.54 -7.09
N PHE A 58 -3.94 -0.54 -6.35
CA PHE A 58 -3.16 -0.43 -5.12
C PHE A 58 -1.69 -0.08 -5.38
N GLY A 59 -1.17 -0.37 -6.57
CA GLY A 59 0.13 0.10 -7.01
C GLY A 59 0.19 1.62 -7.19
N ILE A 60 -0.91 2.24 -7.65
CA ILE A 60 -1.01 3.70 -7.73
C ILE A 60 -0.95 4.29 -6.32
N PHE A 61 -1.74 3.77 -5.37
CA PHE A 61 -1.69 4.23 -3.97
C PHE A 61 -0.31 4.05 -3.34
N TYR A 62 0.35 2.93 -3.61
CA TYR A 62 1.70 2.66 -3.13
C TYR A 62 2.70 3.71 -3.66
N GLU A 63 2.68 4.02 -4.96
CA GLU A 63 3.57 5.02 -5.55
C GLU A 63 3.26 6.44 -5.07
N ASP A 64 1.99 6.79 -4.88
CA ASP A 64 1.62 8.10 -4.35
C ASP A 64 2.08 8.28 -2.89
N LEU A 65 1.97 7.24 -2.06
CA LEU A 65 2.54 7.23 -0.71
C LEU A 65 4.06 7.37 -0.76
N ARG A 66 4.73 6.54 -1.58
CA ARG A 66 6.19 6.55 -1.76
C ARG A 66 6.73 7.91 -2.19
N ASN A 67 6.00 8.61 -3.07
CA ASN A 67 6.40 9.90 -3.61
C ASN A 67 5.86 11.10 -2.79
N GLY A 68 5.20 10.86 -1.65
CA GLY A 68 4.66 11.91 -0.79
C GLY A 68 3.53 12.72 -1.40
N LYS A 69 2.80 12.16 -2.39
CA LYS A 69 1.72 12.83 -3.13
C LYS A 69 0.37 12.79 -2.42
N MET A 70 0.25 12.00 -1.35
CA MET A 70 -0.98 11.91 -0.54
C MET A 70 -1.13 13.13 0.37
N ILE A 71 -1.45 14.29 -0.21
CA ILE A 71 -1.66 15.55 0.50
C ILE A 71 -3.15 15.76 0.74
N LYS A 72 -3.56 16.11 1.97
CA LYS A 72 -4.96 16.41 2.36
C LYS A 72 -5.96 15.28 2.06
N SER A 73 -5.50 14.03 2.00
CA SER A 73 -6.35 12.86 1.80
C SER A 73 -6.41 12.02 3.09
N ARG A 74 -7.42 11.16 3.23
CA ARG A 74 -7.46 10.16 4.32
C ARG A 74 -6.24 9.21 4.33
N LEU A 75 -5.55 9.12 3.19
CA LEU A 75 -4.36 8.29 3.01
C LEU A 75 -3.08 9.02 3.41
N SER A 76 -3.15 10.29 3.82
CA SER A 76 -2.00 11.06 4.32
C SER A 76 -1.63 10.71 5.77
N HIS A 77 -2.41 9.85 6.44
CA HIS A 77 -2.12 9.44 7.81
C HIS A 77 -0.79 8.68 7.87
N GLU A 78 0.06 9.01 8.85
CA GLU A 78 1.44 8.49 8.93
C GLU A 78 1.51 6.95 8.97
N SER A 79 0.49 6.28 9.50
CA SER A 79 0.43 4.82 9.55
C SER A 79 0.51 4.16 8.17
N PHE A 80 0.14 4.86 7.09
CA PHE A 80 0.31 4.35 5.73
C PHE A 80 1.78 4.35 5.27
N ASN A 81 2.63 5.26 5.78
CA ASN A 81 4.06 5.30 5.44
C ASN A 81 4.80 4.07 5.99
N HIS A 82 4.38 3.54 7.14
CA HIS A 82 4.94 2.30 7.71
C HIS A 82 4.62 1.05 6.89
N LEU A 83 3.76 1.15 5.87
CA LEU A 83 3.46 0.06 4.95
C LEU A 83 4.42 0.00 3.75
N LEU A 84 5.22 1.05 3.52
CA LEU A 84 6.21 1.09 2.46
C LEU A 84 7.37 0.14 2.77
N ILE A 85 7.94 -0.46 1.72
CA ILE A 85 9.01 -1.45 1.87
C ILE A 85 10.35 -0.79 1.59
N GLU A 86 11.21 -0.72 2.62
CA GLU A 86 12.56 -0.16 2.48
C GLU A 86 13.42 -0.96 1.50
N ASP A 87 14.21 -0.25 0.70
CA ASP A 87 15.23 -0.82 -0.15
C ASP A 87 16.54 -1.03 0.63
N LYS A 88 16.64 -2.21 1.26
CA LYS A 88 17.83 -2.60 2.03
C LYS A 88 19.08 -2.86 1.17
N ARG A 89 18.96 -2.89 -0.16
CA ARG A 89 20.10 -3.12 -1.07
C ARG A 89 21.06 -1.94 -1.16
N LYS A 90 20.64 -0.75 -0.69
CA LYS A 90 21.45 0.48 -0.69
C LYS A 90 22.18 0.77 0.63
N LYS A 91 22.18 -0.15 1.60
CA LYS A 91 23.00 -0.05 2.83
C LYS A 91 24.41 -0.64 2.67
N LYS A 92 24.97 -0.60 1.45
CA LYS A 92 26.35 -1.02 1.18
C LYS A 92 27.22 0.21 0.95
#